data_AF-A0A345T390-F1
#
_entry.id   AF-A0A345T390-F1
#
_cell.length_a   1.000
_cell.length_b   1.000
_cell.length_c   1.000
_cell.angle_alpha   90.00
_cell.angle_beta   90.00
_cell.angle_gamma   90.00
#
_symmetry.space_group_name_H-M   'P 1'
#
loop_
_entity.id
_entity.type
_entity.pdbx_description
1 polymer ?
#
loop_
_entity_poly.entity_id
_entity_poly.type
_entity_poly.pdbx_seq_one_letter_code
_entity_poly.pdbx_strand_id
1 'polypeptide(L)'
;MQTALSRLVTDPDTFRAAWPSVPTVYDRNATDLQQLATRQAAREILADPDIRPGGFGMVRDGVLTAERPSADHPTDTLVLNGLHRSYPPIMQFCKELSSMLGHPVTGNFYLTPAGKAQGFGWHWDCHHVFIAQTEGAKDWRLFAPTFVNPLEHHNWSKIGFSPEDKLRFAANAPDFSVTLRAGQVLFIPRGWVHAGQSTEKHSLHITFGVQLLTKHWALRKLWELGEDSEALRDALPPNLGGQDFTKLAGELVELFRGSLAELPADTVALRLRSGQRLSVLGQEPK
;
A
#
# COMPACT_ATOMS: atom_id res chain seq x y z
N MET A 1 -19.09 18.25 6.54
CA MET A 1 -19.28 16.80 6.76
C MET A 1 -17.91 16.18 6.81
N GLN A 2 -17.62 15.31 7.79
CA GLN A 2 -16.30 14.71 7.94
C GLN A 2 -16.07 13.70 6.81
N THR A 3 -15.02 13.88 6.02
CA THR A 3 -14.64 12.99 4.90
C THR A 3 -13.65 11.93 5.36
N ALA A 4 -13.52 10.82 4.62
CA ALA A 4 -12.53 9.77 4.91
C ALA A 4 -11.11 10.32 5.13
N LEU A 5 -10.63 11.24 4.29
CA LEU A 5 -9.30 11.82 4.45
C LEU A 5 -9.19 12.72 5.69
N SER A 6 -10.22 13.54 5.99
CA SER A 6 -10.23 14.37 7.21
C SER A 6 -10.27 13.57 8.52
N ARG A 7 -10.66 12.29 8.44
CA ARG A 7 -10.58 11.33 9.56
C ARG A 7 -9.16 10.79 9.76
N LEU A 8 -8.29 10.91 8.75
CA LEU A 8 -6.91 10.42 8.79
C LEU A 8 -5.87 11.53 9.01
N VAL A 9 -6.05 12.72 8.44
CA VAL A 9 -5.04 13.81 8.43
C VAL A 9 -5.62 15.15 8.90
N THR A 10 -4.75 16.09 9.31
CA THR A 10 -5.19 17.34 9.95
C THR A 10 -5.72 18.30 8.90
N ASP A 11 -5.01 18.38 7.78
CA ASP A 11 -5.33 19.24 6.66
C ASP A 11 -5.37 18.39 5.37
N PRO A 12 -6.56 17.97 4.94
CA PRO A 12 -6.75 17.20 3.71
C PRO A 12 -6.28 17.92 2.45
N ASP A 13 -6.32 19.26 2.41
CA ASP A 13 -5.94 20.02 1.22
C ASP A 13 -4.42 20.06 1.08
N THR A 14 -3.73 20.39 2.17
CA THR A 14 -2.26 20.32 2.21
C THR A 14 -1.75 18.91 1.93
N PHE A 15 -2.40 17.88 2.50
CA PHE A 15 -2.01 16.49 2.25
C PHE A 15 -2.17 16.08 0.78
N ARG A 16 -3.22 16.55 0.10
CA ARG A 16 -3.42 16.25 -1.33
C ARG A 16 -2.47 17.02 -2.24
N ALA A 17 -1.93 18.15 -1.79
CA ALA A 17 -0.94 18.91 -2.55
C ALA A 17 0.42 18.19 -2.63
N ALA A 18 0.82 17.48 -1.56
CA ALA A 18 2.06 16.71 -1.55
C ALA A 18 2.05 15.58 -0.51
N TRP A 19 2.55 14.41 -0.91
CA TRP A 19 2.77 13.30 0.01
C TRP A 19 3.86 13.63 1.04
N PRO A 20 3.67 13.35 2.34
CA PRO A 20 4.76 13.39 3.30
C PRO A 20 5.89 12.42 2.90
N SER A 21 7.13 12.86 3.05
CA SER A 21 8.32 12.05 2.74
C SER A 21 8.85 11.26 3.94
N VAL A 22 8.35 11.58 5.15
CA VAL A 22 8.73 10.96 6.43
C VAL A 22 7.48 10.46 7.18
N PRO A 23 7.62 9.49 8.10
CA PRO A 23 6.52 9.04 8.92
C PRO A 23 5.92 10.20 9.70
N THR A 24 4.59 10.27 9.73
CA THR A 24 3.86 11.39 10.33
C THR A 24 2.72 10.86 11.17
N VAL A 25 2.59 11.37 12.39
CA VAL A 25 1.51 11.00 13.32
C VAL A 25 0.47 12.10 13.36
N TYR A 26 -0.77 11.67 13.47
CA TYR A 26 -1.96 12.48 13.36
C TYR A 26 -2.91 12.13 14.49
N ASP A 27 -3.17 13.07 15.41
CA ASP A 27 -4.15 12.89 16.49
C ASP A 27 -5.58 13.08 15.95
N ARG A 28 -6.38 12.03 15.99
CA ARG A 28 -7.77 12.00 15.51
C ARG A 28 -8.70 11.58 16.64
N ASN A 29 -9.97 11.39 16.30
CA ASN A 29 -11.00 11.01 17.25
C ASN A 29 -11.08 9.48 17.34
N ALA A 30 -10.86 8.93 18.53
CA ALA A 30 -10.91 7.48 18.76
C ALA A 30 -12.29 6.89 18.46
N THR A 31 -13.37 7.52 18.93
CA THR A 31 -14.75 7.08 18.70
C THR A 31 -15.09 7.08 17.22
N ASP A 32 -14.59 8.06 16.47
CA ASP A 32 -14.76 8.11 15.02
C ASP A 32 -14.01 6.96 14.32
N LEU A 33 -12.73 6.73 14.63
CA LEU A 33 -11.99 5.61 14.04
C LEU A 33 -12.56 4.24 14.43
N GLN A 34 -13.14 4.11 15.61
CA GLN A 34 -13.82 2.88 16.07
C GLN A 34 -15.06 2.51 15.25
N GLN A 35 -15.65 3.46 14.52
CA GLN A 35 -16.73 3.16 13.56
C GLN A 35 -16.24 2.31 12.37
N LEU A 36 -14.91 2.27 12.13
CA LEU A 36 -14.33 1.46 11.06
C LEU A 36 -14.24 0.00 11.47
N ALA A 37 -13.72 -0.27 12.67
CA ALA A 37 -13.69 -1.59 13.27
C ALA A 37 -13.34 -1.53 14.75
N THR A 38 -13.92 -2.47 15.49
CA THR A 38 -13.63 -2.78 16.89
C THR A 38 -13.24 -4.24 17.05
N ARG A 39 -12.83 -4.66 18.24
CA ARG A 39 -12.62 -6.08 18.53
C ARG A 39 -13.90 -6.89 18.40
N GLN A 40 -15.06 -6.26 18.65
CA GLN A 40 -16.36 -6.87 18.41
C GLN A 40 -16.60 -7.09 16.91
N ALA A 41 -16.28 -6.10 16.07
CA ALA A 41 -16.34 -6.24 14.62
C ALA A 41 -15.47 -7.40 14.11
N ALA A 42 -14.33 -7.68 14.75
CA ALA A 42 -13.51 -8.85 14.40
C ALA A 42 -14.29 -10.17 14.54
N ARG A 43 -15.08 -10.33 15.61
CA ARG A 43 -15.91 -11.54 15.81
C ARG A 43 -17.04 -11.63 14.79
N GLU A 44 -17.66 -10.49 14.49
CA GLU A 44 -18.73 -10.38 13.49
C GLU A 44 -18.22 -10.75 12.09
N ILE A 45 -17.09 -10.18 11.68
CA ILE A 45 -16.45 -10.50 10.39
C ILE A 45 -16.12 -12.00 10.29
N LEU A 46 -15.63 -12.62 11.37
CA LEU A 46 -15.30 -14.04 11.36
C LEU A 46 -16.52 -14.96 11.38
N ALA A 47 -17.66 -14.48 11.85
CA ALA A 47 -18.90 -15.25 11.94
C ALA A 47 -19.79 -15.10 10.69
N ASP A 48 -19.65 -14.01 9.94
CA ASP A 48 -20.45 -13.70 8.77
C ASP A 48 -19.87 -14.33 7.49
N PRO A 49 -20.55 -15.30 6.85
CA PRO A 49 -20.07 -15.96 5.63
C PRO A 49 -20.09 -15.07 4.37
N ASP A 50 -20.81 -13.94 4.40
CA ASP A 50 -20.86 -13.00 3.29
C ASP A 50 -19.67 -12.03 3.30
N ILE A 51 -19.01 -11.87 4.46
CA ILE A 51 -17.76 -11.11 4.56
C ILE A 51 -16.60 -12.03 4.17
N ARG A 52 -16.01 -11.75 3.00
CA ARG A 52 -14.91 -12.53 2.42
C ARG A 52 -13.62 -11.72 2.37
N PRO A 53 -12.72 -11.85 3.35
CA PRO A 53 -11.38 -11.29 3.26
C PRO A 53 -10.66 -11.85 2.03
N GLY A 54 -9.80 -11.04 1.38
CA GLY A 54 -8.94 -11.51 0.29
C GLY A 54 -7.87 -12.50 0.74
N GLY A 55 -7.56 -12.51 2.03
CA GLY A 55 -6.74 -13.50 2.72
C GLY A 55 -6.85 -13.30 4.23
N PHE A 56 -6.71 -14.37 5.01
CA PHE A 56 -6.86 -14.31 6.46
C PHE A 56 -6.00 -15.36 7.16
N GLY A 57 -5.76 -15.16 8.45
CA GLY A 57 -5.09 -16.13 9.30
C GLY A 57 -4.50 -15.51 10.56
N MET A 58 -3.80 -16.34 11.32
CA MET A 58 -3.02 -15.95 12.49
C MET A 58 -1.55 -15.82 12.10
N VAL A 59 -0.88 -14.74 12.49
CA VAL A 59 0.50 -14.45 12.11
C VAL A 59 1.35 -14.14 13.34
N ARG A 60 2.56 -14.71 13.36
CA ARG A 60 3.62 -14.41 14.33
C ARG A 60 4.93 -14.22 13.59
N ASP A 61 5.60 -13.09 13.82
CA ASP A 61 6.88 -12.74 13.20
C ASP A 61 6.92 -12.91 11.67
N GLY A 62 5.80 -12.60 11.00
CA GLY A 62 5.63 -12.68 9.55
C GLY A 62 5.29 -14.08 9.01
N VAL A 63 5.14 -15.08 9.90
CA VAL A 63 4.80 -16.46 9.53
C VAL A 63 3.35 -16.74 9.88
N LEU A 64 2.61 -17.37 8.96
CA LEU A 64 1.27 -17.88 9.19
C LEU A 64 1.35 -19.04 10.21
N THR A 65 0.73 -18.88 11.37
CA THR A 65 0.74 -19.87 12.46
C THR A 65 -0.51 -20.74 12.49
N ALA A 66 -1.64 -20.22 12.01
CA ALA A 66 -2.88 -20.96 11.86
C ALA A 66 -3.75 -20.36 10.77
N GLU A 67 -4.36 -21.22 9.96
CA GLU A 67 -5.34 -20.80 8.95
C GLU A 67 -6.69 -20.44 9.59
N ARG A 68 -7.07 -21.09 10.70
CA ARG A 68 -8.31 -20.77 11.42
C ARG A 68 -8.13 -19.45 12.18
N PRO A 69 -8.78 -18.36 11.76
CA PRO A 69 -8.64 -17.07 12.42
C PRO A 69 -9.37 -17.03 13.76
N SER A 70 -8.86 -16.25 14.71
CA SER A 70 -9.51 -16.01 16.00
C SER A 70 -9.25 -14.59 16.49
N ALA A 71 -10.32 -13.87 16.85
CA ALA A 71 -10.24 -12.55 17.47
C ALA A 71 -9.78 -12.58 18.94
N ASP A 72 -9.71 -13.77 19.53
CA ASP A 72 -9.37 -14.00 20.93
C ASP A 72 -8.11 -14.86 21.08
N HIS A 73 -7.28 -14.95 20.03
CA HIS A 73 -6.03 -15.70 20.10
C HIS A 73 -5.07 -15.08 21.14
N PRO A 74 -4.46 -15.89 22.01
CA PRO A 74 -3.67 -15.36 23.14
C PRO A 74 -2.32 -14.76 22.73
N THR A 75 -1.73 -15.22 21.62
CA THR A 75 -0.33 -14.89 21.26
C THR A 75 -0.12 -14.29 19.87
N ASP A 76 -1.06 -14.48 18.94
CA ASP A 76 -0.80 -14.29 17.51
C ASP A 76 -1.70 -13.20 16.96
N THR A 77 -1.21 -12.49 15.95
CA THR A 77 -1.98 -11.41 15.33
C THR A 77 -2.98 -12.00 14.36
N LEU A 78 -4.26 -11.68 14.56
CA LEU A 78 -5.28 -11.90 13.55
C LEU A 78 -5.06 -10.91 12.41
N VAL A 79 -4.94 -11.42 11.19
CA VAL A 79 -4.81 -10.63 9.97
C VAL A 79 -6.00 -10.92 9.08
N LEU A 80 -6.70 -9.87 8.66
CA LEU A 80 -7.77 -9.94 7.66
C LEU A 80 -7.45 -8.94 6.53
N ASN A 81 -6.94 -9.47 5.43
CA ASN A 81 -6.56 -8.67 4.27
C ASN A 81 -7.75 -8.45 3.35
N GLY A 82 -7.79 -7.31 2.68
CA GLY A 82 -8.73 -7.09 1.59
C GLY A 82 -10.18 -6.84 2.02
N LEU A 83 -10.42 -6.37 3.25
CA LEU A 83 -11.77 -6.11 3.77
C LEU A 83 -12.54 -5.03 2.99
N HIS A 84 -11.83 -4.16 2.27
CA HIS A 84 -12.42 -3.21 1.32
C HIS A 84 -13.29 -3.85 0.21
N ARG A 85 -13.25 -5.18 0.05
CA ARG A 85 -14.05 -5.92 -0.95
C ARG A 85 -15.40 -6.41 -0.43
N SER A 86 -15.57 -6.54 0.88
CA SER A 86 -16.70 -7.29 1.46
C SER A 86 -17.19 -6.80 2.81
N TYR A 87 -16.41 -6.01 3.55
CA TYR A 87 -16.84 -5.44 4.84
C TYR A 87 -17.31 -3.98 4.66
N PRO A 88 -18.62 -3.69 4.81
CA PRO A 88 -19.20 -2.42 4.38
C PRO A 88 -18.55 -1.14 4.93
N PRO A 89 -18.20 -1.04 6.24
CA PRO A 89 -17.56 0.16 6.78
C PRO A 89 -16.22 0.47 6.10
N ILE A 90 -15.40 -0.56 5.88
CA ILE A 90 -14.08 -0.42 5.24
C ILE A 90 -14.20 -0.25 3.73
N MET A 91 -15.14 -0.93 3.09
CA MET A 91 -15.43 -0.75 1.66
C MET A 91 -15.81 0.70 1.34
N GLN A 92 -16.77 1.26 2.08
CA GLN A 92 -17.23 2.63 1.87
C GLN A 92 -16.10 3.64 2.14
N PHE A 93 -15.33 3.43 3.22
CA PHE A 93 -14.21 4.30 3.56
C PHE A 93 -13.10 4.28 2.50
N CYS A 94 -12.70 3.09 2.02
CA CYS A 94 -11.70 2.97 0.96
C CYS A 94 -12.16 3.59 -0.35
N LYS A 95 -13.45 3.45 -0.71
CA LYS A 95 -14.02 4.06 -1.92
C LYS A 95 -13.95 5.58 -1.86
N GLU A 96 -14.34 6.17 -0.74
CA GLU A 96 -14.26 7.62 -0.52
C GLU A 96 -12.81 8.09 -0.54
N LEU A 97 -11.92 7.44 0.23
CA LEU A 97 -10.50 7.80 0.30
C LEU A 97 -9.80 7.70 -1.07
N SER A 98 -10.09 6.63 -1.83
CA SER A 98 -9.58 6.42 -3.19
C SER A 98 -10.00 7.55 -4.13
N SER A 99 -11.27 7.99 -4.05
CA SER A 99 -11.78 9.12 -4.83
C SER A 99 -11.11 10.45 -4.44
N MET A 100 -10.78 10.66 -3.17
CA MET A 100 -10.15 11.90 -2.70
C MET A 100 -8.67 11.99 -3.06
N LEU A 101 -7.95 10.87 -3.00
CA LEU A 101 -6.52 10.80 -3.28
C LEU A 101 -6.23 10.62 -4.78
N GLY A 102 -7.18 10.06 -5.54
CA GLY A 102 -6.96 9.72 -6.95
C GLY A 102 -6.12 8.46 -7.15
N HIS A 103 -5.99 7.62 -6.12
CA HIS A 103 -5.20 6.40 -6.11
C HIS A 103 -6.01 5.23 -5.55
N PRO A 104 -5.86 4.00 -6.06
CA PRO A 104 -6.49 2.83 -5.47
C PRO A 104 -6.12 2.67 -3.99
N VAL A 105 -7.11 2.32 -3.16
CA VAL A 105 -6.91 2.11 -1.72
C VAL A 105 -7.39 0.73 -1.30
N THR A 106 -6.56 0.01 -0.56
CA THR A 106 -6.91 -1.25 0.11
C THR A 106 -7.11 -1.01 1.61
N GLY A 107 -7.93 -1.85 2.24
CA GLY A 107 -8.12 -1.87 3.70
C GLY A 107 -7.84 -3.26 4.26
N ASN A 108 -6.92 -3.33 5.24
CA ASN A 108 -6.55 -4.53 5.98
C ASN A 108 -6.74 -4.31 7.47
N PHE A 109 -7.11 -5.36 8.20
CA PHE A 109 -7.37 -5.33 9.63
C PHE A 109 -6.34 -6.17 10.37
N TYR A 110 -5.84 -5.65 11.48
CA TYR A 110 -4.87 -6.31 12.35
C TYR A 110 -5.28 -6.21 13.81
N LEU A 111 -5.46 -7.36 14.46
CA LEU A 111 -5.71 -7.45 15.90
C LEU A 111 -4.57 -8.25 16.54
N THR A 112 -3.72 -7.56 17.28
CA THR A 112 -2.58 -8.16 18.00
C THR A 112 -2.91 -8.24 19.49
N PRO A 113 -2.78 -9.40 20.15
CA PRO A 113 -3.05 -9.55 21.58
C PRO A 113 -2.06 -8.75 22.43
N ALA A 114 -2.40 -8.57 23.70
CA ALA A 114 -1.53 -7.91 24.69
C ALA A 114 -0.25 -8.72 24.96
N GLY A 115 0.75 -8.09 25.59
CA GLY A 115 1.95 -8.77 26.09
C GLY A 115 3.08 -8.84 25.08
N LYS A 116 3.32 -7.75 24.34
CA LYS A 116 4.48 -7.62 23.42
C LYS A 116 4.48 -8.61 22.26
N ALA A 117 3.29 -9.01 21.80
CA ALA A 117 3.13 -9.83 20.61
C ALA A 117 3.48 -9.04 19.34
N GLN A 118 4.08 -9.72 18.37
CA GLN A 118 4.49 -9.14 17.08
C GLN A 118 3.91 -9.96 15.93
N GLY A 119 3.14 -9.29 15.07
CA GLY A 119 2.55 -9.92 13.89
C GLY A 119 3.55 -10.08 12.76
N PHE A 120 4.23 -8.99 12.39
CA PHE A 120 5.21 -8.95 11.31
C PHE A 120 6.55 -8.43 11.83
N GLY A 121 7.64 -9.06 11.40
CA GLY A 121 9.00 -8.56 11.62
C GLY A 121 9.30 -7.32 10.77
N TRP A 122 10.57 -6.97 10.62
CA TRP A 122 10.99 -5.87 9.74
C TRP A 122 10.54 -6.11 8.30
N HIS A 123 9.85 -5.14 7.72
CA HIS A 123 9.42 -5.14 6.32
C HIS A 123 9.23 -3.72 5.80
N TRP A 124 9.10 -3.57 4.49
CA TRP A 124 8.62 -2.33 3.87
C TRP A 124 7.45 -2.62 2.94
N ASP A 125 6.58 -1.64 2.76
CA ASP A 125 5.52 -1.71 1.76
C ASP A 125 5.91 -1.01 0.46
N CYS A 126 5.41 -1.54 -0.65
CA CYS A 126 5.53 -0.92 -1.98
C CYS A 126 4.51 0.19 -2.23
N HIS A 127 3.72 0.53 -1.23
CA HIS A 127 2.63 1.49 -1.26
C HIS A 127 2.68 2.39 -0.01
N HIS A 128 2.01 3.54 -0.05
CA HIS A 128 1.87 4.36 1.17
C HIS A 128 0.84 3.72 2.10
N VAL A 129 1.02 3.82 3.40
CA VAL A 129 0.04 3.28 4.36
C VAL A 129 -0.40 4.33 5.36
N PHE A 130 -1.69 4.33 5.68
CA PHE A 130 -2.22 4.93 6.90
C PHE A 130 -2.58 3.83 7.87
N ILE A 131 -1.97 3.84 9.05
CA ILE A 131 -2.26 2.93 10.14
C ILE A 131 -3.19 3.68 11.10
N ALA A 132 -4.48 3.39 11.03
CA ALA A 132 -5.50 3.98 11.89
C ALA A 132 -5.74 3.11 13.12
N GLN A 133 -5.24 3.53 14.28
CA GLN A 133 -5.38 2.79 15.53
C GLN A 133 -6.77 3.02 16.12
N THR A 134 -7.59 1.96 16.16
CA THR A 134 -8.99 2.06 16.64
C THR A 134 -9.11 1.64 18.10
N GLU A 135 -8.29 0.69 18.57
CA GLU A 135 -8.27 0.25 19.97
C GLU A 135 -6.87 -0.01 20.49
N GLY A 136 -6.68 0.22 21.79
CA GLY A 136 -5.46 -0.14 22.48
C GLY A 136 -4.23 0.65 22.02
N ALA A 137 -3.07 0.01 22.00
CA ALA A 137 -1.82 0.66 21.62
C ALA A 137 -0.76 -0.31 21.06
N LYS A 138 0.05 0.19 20.12
CA LYS A 138 1.13 -0.54 19.47
C LYS A 138 2.39 0.31 19.36
N ASP A 139 3.53 -0.26 19.74
CA ASP A 139 4.85 0.36 19.56
C ASP A 139 5.33 0.11 18.14
N TRP A 140 5.52 1.20 17.39
CA TRP A 140 6.04 1.18 16.03
C TRP A 140 7.48 1.68 16.03
N ARG A 141 8.35 0.93 15.37
CA ARG A 141 9.73 1.31 15.10
C ARG A 141 9.94 1.34 13.59
N LEU A 142 10.58 2.38 13.09
CA LEU A 142 10.79 2.57 11.66
C LEU A 142 12.21 3.02 11.38
N PHE A 143 12.77 2.51 10.29
CA PHE A 143 14.05 2.93 9.73
C PHE A 143 13.84 3.54 8.35
N ALA A 144 14.68 4.51 8.01
CA ALA A 144 14.69 5.11 6.69
C ALA A 144 14.88 4.02 5.61
N PRO A 145 14.28 4.18 4.41
CA PRO A 145 14.23 3.14 3.40
C PRO A 145 15.60 2.55 3.04
N THR A 146 15.68 1.23 3.00
CA THR A 146 16.81 0.50 2.38
C THR A 146 16.62 0.37 0.87
N PHE A 147 15.37 0.43 0.42
CA PHE A 147 14.99 0.49 -0.99
C PHE A 147 14.08 1.70 -1.21
N VAL A 148 14.54 2.69 -1.97
CA VAL A 148 13.80 3.93 -2.21
C VAL A 148 12.77 3.75 -3.31
N ASN A 149 11.55 4.26 -3.08
CA ASN A 149 10.45 4.24 -4.05
C ASN A 149 10.15 2.83 -4.66
N PRO A 150 10.00 1.78 -3.84
CA PRO A 150 9.76 0.43 -4.35
C PRO A 150 8.50 0.38 -5.23
N LEU A 151 8.57 -0.46 -6.26
CA LEU A 151 7.43 -0.88 -7.08
C LEU A 151 6.90 -2.21 -6.53
N GLU A 152 5.74 -2.66 -6.97
CA GLU A 152 5.10 -3.88 -6.45
C GLU A 152 6.02 -5.12 -6.49
N HIS A 153 6.82 -5.28 -7.55
CA HIS A 153 7.76 -6.39 -7.67
C HIS A 153 9.02 -6.24 -6.79
N HIS A 154 9.28 -5.06 -6.22
CA HIS A 154 10.34 -4.79 -5.25
C HIS A 154 9.91 -5.10 -3.80
N ASN A 155 9.11 -6.16 -3.63
CA ASN A 155 8.63 -6.57 -2.31
C ASN A 155 9.78 -7.09 -1.45
N TRP A 156 9.76 -6.73 -0.16
CA TRP A 156 10.78 -7.13 0.82
C TRP A 156 10.98 -8.64 0.94
N SER A 157 9.94 -9.44 0.77
CA SER A 157 10.03 -10.91 0.85
C SER A 157 10.84 -11.51 -0.31
N LYS A 158 10.94 -10.80 -1.44
CA LYS A 158 11.71 -11.24 -2.62
C LYS A 158 13.12 -10.69 -2.61
N ILE A 159 13.29 -9.44 -2.20
CA ILE A 159 14.59 -8.75 -2.18
C ILE A 159 15.39 -9.11 -0.92
N GLY A 160 14.72 -9.16 0.23
CA GLY A 160 15.33 -9.37 1.53
C GLY A 160 16.06 -8.12 2.06
N PHE A 161 16.75 -8.31 3.17
CA PHE A 161 17.62 -7.31 3.80
C PHE A 161 19.06 -7.77 3.75
N SER A 162 19.98 -6.85 3.47
CA SER A 162 21.41 -7.15 3.52
C SER A 162 21.85 -7.48 4.96
N PRO A 163 23.01 -8.15 5.16
CA PRO A 163 23.56 -8.35 6.50
C PRO A 163 23.76 -7.04 7.28
N GLU A 164 24.16 -5.96 6.59
CA GLU A 164 24.34 -4.63 7.18
C GLU A 164 23.02 -4.04 7.66
N ASP A 165 21.95 -4.15 6.86
CA ASP A 165 20.60 -3.71 7.26
C ASP A 165 20.13 -4.44 8.53
N LYS A 166 20.32 -5.76 8.58
CA LYS A 166 19.95 -6.57 9.74
C LYS A 166 20.69 -6.15 11.00
N LEU A 167 22.00 -5.88 10.88
CA LEU A 167 22.82 -5.37 11.99
C LEU A 167 22.33 -3.98 12.42
N ARG A 168 22.05 -3.08 11.47
CA ARG A 168 21.50 -1.75 11.75
C ARG A 168 20.19 -1.84 12.53
N PHE A 169 19.24 -2.69 12.11
CA PHE A 169 17.95 -2.79 12.79
C PHE A 169 18.04 -3.39 14.20
N ALA A 170 19.05 -4.22 14.45
CA ALA A 170 19.28 -4.84 15.75
C ALA A 170 20.05 -3.94 16.72
N ALA A 171 21.02 -3.16 16.23
CA ALA A 171 21.96 -2.41 17.05
C ALA A 171 21.63 -0.92 17.19
N ASN A 172 20.95 -0.32 16.21
CA ASN A 172 20.73 1.13 16.18
C ASN A 172 19.34 1.51 16.70
N ALA A 173 19.23 2.73 17.20
CA ALA A 173 17.93 3.36 17.44
C ALA A 173 17.18 3.53 16.11
N PRO A 174 15.85 3.36 16.09
CA PRO A 174 15.05 3.61 14.89
C PRO A 174 15.08 5.09 14.52
N ASP A 175 15.04 5.38 13.21
CA ASP A 175 14.97 6.76 12.70
C ASP A 175 13.64 7.44 13.06
N PHE A 176 12.59 6.66 13.31
CA PHE A 176 11.33 7.12 13.85
C PHE A 176 10.73 6.05 14.78
N SER A 177 10.18 6.47 15.93
CA SER A 177 9.45 5.57 16.83
C SER A 177 8.24 6.26 17.45
N VAL A 178 7.16 5.50 17.64
CA VAL A 178 5.95 5.99 18.28
C VAL A 178 5.17 4.85 18.94
N THR A 179 4.64 5.07 20.13
CA THR A 179 3.54 4.26 20.67
C THR A 179 2.23 4.82 20.12
N LEU A 180 1.69 4.18 19.08
CA LEU A 180 0.44 4.60 18.45
C LEU A 180 -0.74 4.14 19.30
N ARG A 181 -1.60 5.07 19.73
CA ARG A 181 -2.74 4.83 20.62
C ARG A 181 -4.06 5.02 19.90
N ALA A 182 -5.13 4.41 20.42
CA ALA A 182 -6.47 4.56 19.88
C ALA A 182 -6.83 6.03 19.61
N GLY A 183 -7.31 6.32 18.40
CA GLY A 183 -7.56 7.68 17.91
C GLY A 183 -6.39 8.30 17.15
N GLN A 184 -5.21 7.68 17.11
CA GLN A 184 -4.09 8.19 16.32
C GLN A 184 -3.96 7.47 14.99
N VAL A 185 -3.46 8.20 14.00
CA VAL A 185 -3.12 7.67 12.68
C VAL A 185 -1.63 7.87 12.42
N LEU A 186 -0.93 6.82 12.00
CA LEU A 186 0.45 6.89 11.52
C LEU A 186 0.45 6.75 10.00
N PHE A 187 0.90 7.78 9.29
CA PHE A 187 1.22 7.68 7.87
C PHE A 187 2.66 7.21 7.70
N ILE A 188 2.88 6.19 6.87
CA ILE A 188 4.21 5.67 6.53
C ILE A 188 4.40 5.76 4.99
N PRO A 189 5.39 6.53 4.51
CA PRO A 189 5.74 6.54 3.11
C PRO A 189 6.29 5.18 2.65
N ARG A 190 6.13 4.85 1.36
CA ARG A 190 6.52 3.55 0.80
C ARG A 190 8.04 3.37 0.92
N GLY A 191 8.46 2.14 1.17
CA GLY A 191 9.88 1.82 1.35
C GLY A 191 10.42 2.04 2.77
N TRP A 192 9.74 2.78 3.65
CA TRP A 192 10.15 2.85 5.05
C TRP A 192 10.04 1.48 5.70
N VAL A 193 11.14 1.05 6.32
CA VAL A 193 11.21 -0.25 6.98
C VAL A 193 10.55 -0.11 8.34
N HIS A 194 9.65 -1.00 8.70
CA HIS A 194 8.89 -0.88 9.93
C HIS A 194 8.55 -2.22 10.56
N ALA A 195 8.35 -2.20 11.88
CA ALA A 195 7.83 -3.32 12.65
C ALA A 195 6.98 -2.77 13.80
N GLY A 196 5.87 -3.47 14.08
CA GLY A 196 4.91 -3.08 15.11
C GLY A 196 4.74 -4.19 16.16
N GLN A 197 4.88 -3.84 17.43
CA GLN A 197 4.73 -4.73 18.58
C GLN A 197 3.64 -4.21 19.51
N SER A 198 2.76 -5.08 20.02
CA SER A 198 1.75 -4.64 20.99
C SER A 198 2.38 -4.24 22.32
N THR A 199 1.64 -3.46 23.10
CA THR A 199 2.05 -3.08 24.46
C THR A 199 1.56 -4.12 25.47
N GLU A 200 1.46 -3.74 26.75
CA GLU A 200 0.73 -4.51 27.77
C GLU A 200 -0.79 -4.57 27.53
N LYS A 201 -1.29 -3.77 26.56
CA LYS A 201 -2.68 -3.84 26.07
C LYS A 201 -2.71 -4.44 24.67
N HIS A 202 -3.86 -4.97 24.27
CA HIS A 202 -4.06 -5.37 22.87
C HIS A 202 -3.93 -4.17 21.94
N SER A 203 -3.79 -4.43 20.65
CA SER A 203 -3.79 -3.42 19.61
C SER A 203 -4.75 -3.82 18.51
N LEU A 204 -5.63 -2.91 18.11
CA LEU A 204 -6.40 -3.01 16.88
C LEU A 204 -6.12 -1.81 15.99
N HIS A 205 -5.74 -2.07 14.74
CA HIS A 205 -5.66 -1.03 13.72
C HIS A 205 -6.18 -1.52 12.37
N ILE A 206 -6.60 -0.54 11.56
CA ILE A 206 -6.85 -0.71 10.14
C ILE A 206 -5.69 -0.08 9.38
N THR A 207 -5.11 -0.82 8.43
CA THR A 207 -4.12 -0.27 7.50
C THR A 207 -4.80 0.02 6.17
N PHE A 208 -4.78 1.29 5.78
CA PHE A 208 -5.21 1.74 4.46
C PHE A 208 -4.00 1.86 3.55
N GLY A 209 -3.87 0.94 2.59
CA GLY A 209 -2.77 0.93 1.63
C GLY A 209 -3.11 1.69 0.35
N VAL A 210 -2.42 2.80 0.09
CA VAL A 210 -2.59 3.64 -1.10
C VAL A 210 -1.65 3.17 -2.21
N GLN A 211 -2.20 2.47 -3.21
CA GLN A 211 -1.45 1.97 -4.36
C GLN A 211 -1.12 3.12 -5.32
N LEU A 212 0.16 3.47 -5.41
CA LEU A 212 0.56 4.70 -6.08
C LEU A 212 0.61 4.54 -7.60
N LEU A 213 -0.09 5.44 -8.28
CA LEU A 213 0.01 5.63 -9.72
C LEU A 213 1.27 6.46 -9.97
N THR A 214 2.39 5.77 -10.12
CA THR A 214 3.73 6.38 -10.22
C THR A 214 3.99 6.97 -11.60
N LYS A 215 5.09 7.73 -11.75
CA LYS A 215 5.62 8.12 -13.06
C LYS A 215 5.85 6.91 -13.98
N HIS A 216 6.30 5.78 -13.42
CA HIS A 216 6.44 4.52 -14.16
C HIS A 216 5.08 3.99 -14.66
N TRP A 217 4.01 4.05 -13.85
CA TRP A 217 2.66 3.72 -14.32
C TRP A 217 2.23 4.65 -15.46
N ALA A 218 2.43 5.96 -15.32
CA ALA A 218 2.04 6.93 -16.33
C ALA A 218 2.75 6.67 -17.67
N LEU A 219 4.07 6.46 -17.64
CA LEU A 219 4.86 6.14 -18.84
C LEU A 219 4.42 4.83 -19.50
N ARG A 220 4.06 3.80 -18.73
CA ARG A 220 3.48 2.56 -19.30
C ARG A 220 2.15 2.84 -20.01
N LYS A 221 1.29 3.69 -19.46
CA LYS A 221 0.02 4.09 -20.11
C LYS A 221 0.23 4.89 -21.39
N LEU A 222 1.35 5.61 -21.52
CA LEU A 222 1.74 6.26 -22.77
C LEU A 222 2.28 5.26 -23.78
N TRP A 223 3.06 4.26 -23.34
CA TRP A 223 3.54 3.19 -24.22
C TRP A 223 2.40 2.42 -24.87
N GLU A 224 1.31 2.17 -24.13
CA GLU A 224 0.10 1.53 -24.66
C GLU A 224 -0.54 2.32 -25.83
N LEU A 225 -0.28 3.63 -25.98
CA LEU A 225 -0.74 4.40 -27.16
C LEU A 225 0.02 4.02 -28.44
N GLY A 226 1.15 3.35 -28.32
CA GLY A 226 1.89 2.82 -29.46
C GLY A 226 1.11 1.78 -30.26
N GLU A 227 0.05 1.19 -29.69
CA GLU A 227 -0.88 0.31 -30.41
C GLU A 227 -1.55 1.02 -31.60
N ASP A 228 -1.69 2.34 -31.57
CA ASP A 228 -2.27 3.10 -32.67
C ASP A 228 -1.23 3.47 -33.75
N SER A 229 0.08 3.41 -33.42
CA SER A 229 1.17 3.75 -34.34
C SER A 229 1.55 2.55 -35.22
N GLU A 230 1.38 2.70 -36.53
CA GLU A 230 1.78 1.67 -37.49
C GLU A 230 3.28 1.37 -37.41
N ALA A 231 4.12 2.39 -37.28
CA ALA A 231 5.58 2.22 -37.20
C ALA A 231 6.01 1.47 -35.92
N LEU A 232 5.31 1.66 -34.79
CA LEU A 232 5.58 0.90 -33.56
C LEU A 232 5.02 -0.53 -33.59
N ARG A 233 4.00 -0.76 -34.42
CA ARG A 233 3.44 -2.10 -34.65
C ARG A 233 4.19 -2.91 -35.71
N ASP A 234 5.07 -2.28 -36.48
CA ASP A 234 5.84 -2.96 -37.53
C ASP A 234 6.72 -4.08 -36.95
N ALA A 235 6.89 -5.13 -37.74
CA ALA A 235 7.60 -6.32 -37.31
C ALA A 235 9.11 -6.06 -37.26
N LEU A 236 9.77 -6.60 -36.23
CA LEU A 236 11.22 -6.74 -36.25
C LEU A 236 11.66 -7.65 -37.42
N PRO A 237 12.91 -7.52 -37.91
CA PRO A 237 13.40 -8.32 -39.01
C PRO A 237 13.28 -9.83 -38.74
N PRO A 238 12.96 -10.66 -39.76
CA PRO A 238 12.73 -12.10 -39.57
C PRO A 238 13.98 -12.86 -39.10
N ASN A 239 15.18 -12.44 -39.50
CA ASN A 239 16.44 -12.95 -38.97
C ASN A 239 16.90 -12.14 -37.74
N LEU A 240 16.03 -12.06 -36.72
CA LEU A 240 16.29 -11.26 -35.52
C LEU A 240 17.57 -11.72 -34.78
N GLY A 241 17.80 -13.04 -34.70
CA GLY A 241 18.98 -13.60 -34.05
C GLY A 241 20.32 -13.25 -34.72
N GLY A 242 20.29 -12.83 -36.00
CA GLY A 242 21.47 -12.37 -36.74
C GLY A 242 21.65 -10.85 -36.76
N GLN A 243 20.80 -10.07 -36.09
CA GLN A 243 20.91 -8.61 -36.07
C GLN A 243 21.99 -8.12 -35.09
N ASP A 244 22.54 -6.95 -35.37
CA ASP A 244 23.28 -6.18 -34.37
C ASP A 244 22.29 -5.51 -33.40
N PHE A 245 22.17 -6.08 -32.20
CA PHE A 245 21.26 -5.58 -31.17
C PHE A 245 21.60 -4.18 -30.66
N THR A 246 22.86 -3.74 -30.77
CA THR A 246 23.25 -2.38 -30.37
C THR A 246 22.69 -1.37 -31.36
N LYS A 247 22.84 -1.65 -32.66
CA LYS A 247 22.26 -0.83 -33.73
C LYS A 247 20.73 -0.84 -33.67
N LEU A 248 20.11 -2.02 -33.55
CA LEU A 248 18.66 -2.16 -33.45
C LEU A 248 18.10 -1.41 -32.25
N ALA A 249 18.75 -1.49 -31.08
CA ALA A 249 18.32 -0.75 -29.90
C ALA A 249 18.38 0.77 -30.13
N GLY A 250 19.41 1.28 -30.84
CA GLY A 250 19.49 2.68 -31.22
C GLY A 250 18.34 3.12 -32.12
N GLU A 251 18.02 2.32 -33.14
CA GLU A 251 16.89 2.57 -34.05
C GLU A 251 15.54 2.58 -33.30
N LEU A 252 15.33 1.62 -32.40
CA LEU A 252 14.11 1.54 -31.57
C LEU A 252 13.99 2.71 -30.58
N VAL A 253 15.10 3.17 -29.99
CA VAL A 253 15.10 4.35 -29.10
C VAL A 253 14.71 5.61 -29.86
N GLU A 254 15.23 5.80 -31.07
CA GLU A 254 14.88 6.96 -31.89
C GLU A 254 13.44 6.90 -32.40
N LEU A 255 12.98 5.73 -32.83
CA LEU A 255 11.57 5.50 -33.16
C LEU A 255 10.66 5.82 -31.98
N PHE A 256 11.03 5.36 -30.78
CA PHE A 256 10.27 5.64 -29.56
C PHE A 256 10.26 7.13 -29.20
N ARG A 257 11.41 7.80 -29.27
CA ARG A 257 11.52 9.24 -29.02
C ARG A 257 10.65 10.05 -29.99
N GLY A 258 10.73 9.73 -31.29
CA GLY A 258 9.91 10.37 -32.32
C GLY A 258 8.43 10.15 -32.07
N SER A 259 8.04 8.92 -31.73
CA SER A 259 6.65 8.58 -31.45
C SER A 259 6.08 9.35 -30.26
N LEU A 260 6.88 9.58 -29.21
CA LEU A 260 6.48 10.39 -28.05
C LEU A 260 6.41 11.88 -28.34
N ALA A 261 7.30 12.40 -29.21
CA ALA A 261 7.36 13.83 -29.53
C ALA A 261 6.11 14.32 -30.26
N GLU A 262 5.49 13.44 -31.05
CA GLU A 262 4.29 13.75 -31.84
C GLU A 262 2.98 13.58 -31.05
N LEU A 263 3.01 13.10 -29.80
CA LEU A 263 1.80 12.86 -29.02
C LEU A 263 1.15 14.17 -28.57
N PRO A 264 -0.11 14.45 -28.97
CA PRO A 264 -0.82 15.62 -28.47
C PRO A 264 -1.06 15.52 -26.96
N ALA A 265 -0.85 16.64 -26.25
CA ALA A 265 -1.03 16.70 -24.80
C ALA A 265 -2.44 16.30 -24.35
N ASP A 266 -3.47 16.61 -25.16
CA ASP A 266 -4.86 16.26 -24.85
C ASP A 266 -5.12 14.75 -24.92
N THR A 267 -4.51 14.06 -25.90
CA THR A 267 -4.58 12.59 -26.02
C THR A 267 -3.92 11.92 -24.82
N VAL A 268 -2.74 12.42 -24.44
CA VAL A 268 -2.00 11.97 -23.25
C VAL A 268 -2.85 12.17 -21.99
N ALA A 269 -3.42 13.36 -21.81
CA ALA A 269 -4.24 13.70 -20.66
C ALA A 269 -5.49 12.80 -20.57
N LEU A 270 -6.17 12.54 -21.69
CA LEU A 270 -7.34 11.67 -21.76
C LEU A 270 -6.98 10.23 -21.38
N ARG A 271 -5.86 9.70 -21.92
CA ARG A 271 -5.41 8.33 -21.61
C ARG A 271 -5.06 8.19 -20.14
N LEU A 272 -4.30 9.13 -19.58
CA LEU A 272 -3.93 9.11 -18.16
C LEU A 272 -5.16 9.25 -17.25
N ARG A 273 -6.10 10.15 -17.57
CA ARG A 273 -7.33 10.32 -16.79
C ARG A 273 -8.23 9.08 -16.85
N SER A 274 -8.39 8.47 -18.03
CA SER A 274 -9.17 7.25 -18.19
C SER A 274 -8.54 6.09 -17.42
N GLY A 275 -7.24 5.88 -17.59
CA GLY A 275 -6.48 4.87 -16.85
C GLY A 275 -6.59 5.05 -15.34
N GLN A 276 -6.34 6.27 -14.85
CA GLN A 276 -6.41 6.59 -13.41
C GLN A 276 -7.79 6.29 -12.83
N ARG A 277 -8.86 6.64 -13.55
CA ARG A 277 -10.24 6.36 -13.13
C ARG A 277 -10.50 4.86 -13.06
N LEU A 278 -10.04 4.08 -14.05
CA LEU A 278 -10.15 2.63 -14.04
C LEU A 278 -9.35 2.02 -12.87
N SER A 279 -8.15 2.51 -12.58
CA SER A 279 -7.36 2.05 -11.42
C SER A 279 -8.12 2.30 -10.12
N VAL A 280 -8.64 3.52 -9.91
CA VAL A 280 -9.40 3.91 -8.71
C VAL A 280 -10.65 3.07 -8.51
N LEU A 281 -11.32 2.67 -9.61
CA LEU A 281 -12.50 1.82 -9.59
C LEU A 281 -12.17 0.32 -9.48
N GLY A 282 -10.91 -0.07 -9.55
CA GLY A 282 -10.50 -1.48 -9.59
C GLY A 282 -10.93 -2.20 -10.87
N GLN A 283 -11.04 -1.46 -11.98
CA GLN A 283 -11.56 -1.92 -13.27
C GLN A 283 -10.47 -1.91 -14.37
N GLU A 284 -9.18 -1.91 -14.02
CA GLU A 284 -8.15 -2.09 -15.04
C GLU A 284 -8.29 -3.48 -15.69
N PRO A 285 -8.24 -3.57 -17.03
CA PRO A 285 -8.11 -4.85 -17.73
C PRO A 285 -6.85 -5.57 -17.20
N LYS A 286 -6.98 -6.85 -16.90
CA LYS A 286 -5.84 -7.70 -16.52
C LYS A 286 -5.01 -8.08 -17.73
#